data_AF-A0A7Y9IAH2-F1
#
_entry.id   AF-A0A7Y9IAH2-F1
#
_cell.length_a   1.000
_cell.length_b   1.000
_cell.length_c   1.000
_cell.angle_alpha   90.00
_cell.angle_beta   90.00
_cell.angle_gamma   90.00
#
_symmetry.space_group_name_H-M   'P 1'
#
loop_
_entity.id
_entity.type
_entity.pdbx_description
1 polymer ?
#
loop_
_entity_poly.entity_id
_entity_poly.type
_entity_poly.pdbx_seq_one_letter_code
_entity_poly.pdbx_strand_id
1 'polypeptide(L)'
;MATFKDMHGEATLSTSEEPFIYHGEELTESRAEQIAQESLAEARRRNLVPGGKSMSGGRKHSPVVQFRVPESMEQALEAQAEREGVTRSRLARKALDEYLERHAG
;
A
#
# COMPACT_ATOMS: atom_id res chain seq x y z
N MET A 1 16.84 -16.10 -20.47
CA MET A 1 16.92 -16.28 -19.00
C MET A 1 16.61 -17.73 -18.71
N ALA A 2 17.46 -18.43 -17.97
CA ALA A 2 17.18 -19.79 -17.53
C ALA A 2 15.96 -19.77 -16.59
N THR A 3 15.03 -20.70 -16.79
CA THR A 3 13.84 -20.80 -15.94
C THR A 3 14.21 -21.41 -14.59
N PHE A 4 13.38 -21.21 -13.57
CA PHE A 4 13.57 -21.81 -12.25
C PHE A 4 13.74 -23.34 -12.33
N LYS A 5 13.03 -23.97 -13.27
CA LYS A 5 13.11 -25.40 -13.59
C LYS A 5 14.46 -25.81 -14.17
N ASP A 6 15.06 -24.94 -14.99
CA ASP A 6 16.41 -25.16 -15.53
C ASP A 6 17.49 -25.04 -14.43
N MET A 7 17.23 -24.25 -13.38
CA MET A 7 18.17 -24.03 -12.28
C MET A 7 18.08 -25.08 -11.16
N HIS A 8 16.89 -25.61 -10.88
CA HIS A 8 16.64 -26.44 -9.69
C HIS A 8 16.08 -27.84 -10.00
N GLY A 9 15.86 -28.17 -11.28
CA GLY A 9 15.28 -29.45 -11.68
C GLY A 9 13.77 -29.54 -11.44
N GLU A 10 13.17 -30.67 -11.82
CA GLU A 10 11.78 -30.98 -11.49
C GLU A 10 11.69 -31.54 -10.07
N ALA A 11 10.78 -30.99 -9.26
CA ALA A 11 10.50 -31.53 -7.94
C ALA A 11 9.81 -32.90 -8.09
N THR A 12 10.56 -33.96 -7.83
CA THR A 12 10.01 -35.32 -7.74
C THR A 12 9.52 -35.57 -6.32
N LEU A 13 8.29 -36.09 -6.18
CA LEU A 13 7.77 -36.56 -4.91
C LEU A 13 8.69 -37.66 -4.35
N SER A 14 9.36 -37.38 -3.23
CA SER A 14 10.10 -38.42 -2.52
C SER A 14 9.11 -39.35 -1.83
N THR A 15 9.17 -40.64 -2.15
CA THR A 15 8.39 -41.69 -1.46
C THR A 15 9.21 -42.35 -0.34
N SER A 16 10.35 -41.76 0.04
CA SER A 16 11.16 -42.26 1.15
C SER A 16 10.39 -42.09 2.48
N GLU A 17 10.32 -43.13 3.30
CA GLU A 17 9.74 -43.11 4.66
C GLU A 17 10.60 -42.32 5.68
N GLU A 18 11.60 -41.58 5.21
CA GLU A 18 12.48 -40.80 6.06
C GLU A 18 11.78 -39.51 6.52
N PRO A 19 11.84 -39.17 7.82
CA PRO A 19 11.19 -37.99 8.36
C PRO A 19 11.80 -36.72 7.77
N PHE A 20 10.95 -35.82 7.28
CA PHE A 20 11.40 -34.52 6.75
C PHE A 20 11.71 -33.59 7.92
N ILE A 21 12.97 -33.17 8.06
CA ILE A 21 13.40 -32.28 9.15
C ILE A 21 13.38 -30.82 8.68
N TYR A 22 12.57 -29.99 9.33
CA TYR A 22 12.47 -28.55 9.11
C TYR A 22 12.91 -27.79 10.36
N HIS A 23 13.92 -26.92 10.22
CA HIS A 23 14.55 -26.18 11.35
C HIS A 23 14.99 -27.06 12.54
N GLY A 24 15.42 -28.30 12.27
CA GLY A 24 15.93 -29.23 13.29
C GLY A 24 14.86 -30.07 13.98
N GLU A 25 13.59 -29.92 13.61
CA GLU A 25 12.46 -30.72 14.10
C GLU A 25 11.78 -31.46 12.94
N GLU A 26 11.17 -32.61 13.25
CA GLU A 26 10.38 -33.35 12.26
C GLU A 26 9.13 -32.56 11.86
N LEU A 27 8.96 -32.36 10.56
CA LEU A 27 7.81 -31.71 9.97
C LEU A 27 6.67 -32.72 9.82
N THR A 28 5.94 -32.91 10.90
CA THR A 28 4.67 -33.62 10.90
C THR A 28 3.54 -32.72 10.38
N GLU A 29 2.42 -33.31 9.95
CA GLU A 29 1.22 -32.56 9.54
C GLU A 29 0.76 -31.56 10.61
N SER A 30 0.75 -31.97 11.88
CA SER A 30 0.37 -31.10 13.00
C SER A 30 1.35 -29.93 13.17
N ARG A 31 2.64 -30.15 12.90
CA ARG A 31 3.67 -29.10 12.95
C ARG A 31 3.56 -28.14 11.76
N ALA A 32 3.28 -28.67 10.57
CA ALA A 32 3.03 -27.85 9.38
C ALA A 32 1.84 -26.91 9.59
N GLU A 33 0.75 -27.41 10.18
CA GLU A 33 -0.41 -26.58 10.54
C GLU A 33 -0.06 -25.49 11.56
N GLN A 34 0.72 -25.81 12.59
CA GLN A 34 1.19 -24.83 13.57
C GLN A 34 2.01 -23.72 12.92
N ILE A 35 2.99 -24.07 12.08
CA ILE A 35 3.84 -23.10 11.36
C ILE A 35 2.99 -22.21 10.45
N ALA A 36 2.00 -22.78 9.76
CA ALA A 36 1.08 -22.02 8.91
C ALA A 36 0.26 -21.02 9.74
N GLN A 37 -0.28 -21.43 10.89
CA GLN A 37 -1.05 -20.56 11.78
C GLN A 37 -0.19 -19.44 12.38
N GLU A 38 1.02 -19.76 12.84
CA GLU A 38 1.97 -18.79 13.38
C GLU A 38 2.38 -17.75 12.33
N SER A 39 2.68 -18.20 11.11
CA SER A 39 3.02 -17.34 9.99
C SER A 39 1.87 -16.40 9.63
N LEU A 40 0.62 -16.90 9.60
CA LEU A 40 -0.56 -16.08 9.37
C LEU A 40 -0.81 -15.07 10.50
N ALA A 41 -0.60 -15.47 11.75
CA ALA A 41 -0.75 -14.59 12.91
C ALA A 41 0.32 -13.48 12.92
N GLU A 42 1.56 -13.81 12.58
CA GLU A 42 2.64 -12.83 12.43
C GLU A 42 2.38 -11.87 11.26
N ALA A 43 1.96 -12.39 10.10
CA ALA A 43 1.60 -11.58 8.95
C ALA A 43 0.47 -10.58 9.29
N ARG A 44 -0.56 -11.03 10.02
CA ARG A 44 -1.63 -10.15 10.54
C ARG A 44 -1.11 -9.09 11.51
N ARG A 45 -0.27 -9.47 12.49
CA ARG A 45 0.37 -8.51 13.43
C ARG A 45 1.19 -7.44 12.72
N ARG A 46 1.84 -7.79 11.62
CA ARG A 46 2.62 -6.86 10.76
C ARG A 46 1.74 -6.10 9.76
N ASN A 47 0.41 -6.22 9.81
CA ASN A 47 -0.52 -5.66 8.82
C ASN A 47 -0.16 -6.06 7.38
N LEU A 48 0.35 -7.28 7.20
CA LEU A 48 0.66 -7.91 5.92
C LEU A 48 -0.46 -8.92 5.62
N VAL A 49 -1.68 -8.42 5.40
CA VAL A 49 -2.79 -9.24 4.94
C VAL A 49 -2.55 -9.61 3.47
N PRO A 50 -2.44 -10.89 3.11
CA PRO A 50 -2.34 -11.30 1.71
C PRO A 50 -3.54 -10.76 0.91
N GLY A 51 -3.28 -10.00 -0.16
CA GLY A 51 -4.31 -9.32 -0.96
C GLY A 51 -4.80 -7.96 -0.40
N GLY A 52 -4.41 -7.55 0.81
CA GLY A 52 -4.86 -6.30 1.44
C GLY A 52 -4.00 -5.05 1.15
N LYS A 53 -2.78 -5.25 0.64
CA LYS A 53 -1.93 -4.17 0.14
C LYS A 53 -1.65 -4.41 -1.33
N SER A 54 -2.59 -3.99 -2.16
CA SER A 54 -2.29 -3.81 -3.57
C SER A 54 -1.22 -2.70 -3.66
N MET A 55 0.00 -3.04 -4.07
CA MET A 55 0.98 -2.04 -4.50
C MET A 55 0.55 -1.34 -5.81
N SER A 56 -0.57 -1.76 -6.40
CA SER A 56 -1.12 -1.25 -7.66
C SER A 56 -2.65 -1.09 -7.69
N GLY A 57 -3.35 -1.24 -6.56
CA GLY A 57 -4.81 -1.23 -6.54
C GLY A 57 -5.38 0.06 -5.94
N GLY A 58 -5.83 0.95 -6.82
CA GLY A 58 -6.94 1.85 -6.51
C GLY A 58 -6.63 3.12 -5.70
N ARG A 59 -5.37 3.46 -5.42
CA ARG A 59 -5.05 4.86 -5.07
C ARG A 59 -5.07 5.70 -6.34
N LYS A 60 -6.26 6.09 -6.79
CA LYS A 60 -6.39 7.19 -7.73
C LYS A 60 -5.91 8.43 -6.98
N HIS A 61 -4.70 8.89 -7.28
CA HIS A 61 -4.20 10.13 -6.71
C HIS A 61 -5.21 11.24 -6.99
N SER A 62 -5.38 12.15 -6.04
CA SER A 62 -6.18 13.34 -6.27
C SER A 62 -5.67 14.04 -7.54
N PRO A 63 -6.55 14.37 -8.49
CA PRO A 63 -6.13 15.09 -9.69
C PRO A 63 -5.51 16.44 -9.29
N VAL A 64 -4.46 16.83 -10.01
CA VAL A 64 -3.74 18.08 -9.75
C VAL A 64 -4.17 19.11 -10.78
N VAL A 65 -4.62 20.27 -10.30
CA VAL A 65 -4.91 21.44 -11.14
C VAL A 65 -3.82 22.47 -10.90
N GLN A 66 -3.15 22.92 -11.96
CA GLN A 66 -2.10 23.94 -11.91
C GLN A 66 -2.47 25.10 -12.80
N PHE A 67 -2.30 26.33 -12.31
CA PHE A 67 -2.52 27.56 -13.06
C PHE A 67 -1.55 28.64 -12.59
N ARG A 68 -1.30 29.62 -13.46
CA ARG A 68 -0.47 30.78 -13.13
C ARG A 68 -1.35 31.84 -12.46
N VAL A 69 -0.78 32.52 -11.47
CA VAL A 69 -1.42 33.64 -10.78
C VAL A 69 -0.49 34.85 -10.77
N PRO A 70 -1.02 36.07 -10.71
CA PRO A 70 -0.23 37.25 -10.38
C PRO A 70 0.42 37.11 -9.00
N GLU A 71 1.60 37.70 -8.81
CA GLU A 71 2.34 37.66 -7.54
C GLU A 71 1.51 38.21 -6.36
N SER A 72 0.75 39.29 -6.59
CA SER A 72 -0.13 39.88 -5.58
C SER A 72 -1.20 38.90 -5.07
N MET A 73 -1.69 38.00 -5.93
CA MET A 73 -2.66 36.98 -5.53
C MET A 73 -2.00 35.86 -4.71
N GLU A 74 -0.76 35.52 -5.05
CA GLU A 74 0.02 34.52 -4.31
C GLU A 74 0.32 34.97 -2.88
N GLN A 75 0.73 36.23 -2.73
CA GLN A 75 0.94 36.86 -1.42
C GLN A 75 -0.35 36.94 -0.60
N ALA A 76 -1.47 37.31 -1.24
CA ALA A 76 -2.77 37.36 -0.57
C ALA A 76 -3.25 35.98 -0.09
N LEU A 77 -2.99 34.93 -0.89
CA LEU A 77 -3.30 33.55 -0.52
C LEU A 77 -2.50 33.12 0.71
N GLU A 78 -1.19 33.42 0.76
CA GLU A 78 -0.32 33.10 1.90
C GLU A 78 -0.81 33.80 3.18
N ALA A 79 -1.00 35.11 3.11
CA ALA A 79 -1.42 35.91 4.26
C ALA A 79 -2.82 35.52 4.78
N GLN A 80 -3.73 35.07 3.91
CA GLN A 80 -5.03 34.54 4.33
C GLN A 80 -4.90 33.15 4.96
N ALA A 81 -4.07 32.27 4.37
CA ALA A 81 -3.84 30.92 4.87
C ALA A 81 -3.23 30.95 6.28
N GLU A 82 -2.26 31.83 6.53
CA GLU A 82 -1.66 32.06 7.85
C GLU A 82 -2.69 32.54 8.86
N ARG A 83 -3.52 33.53 8.49
CA ARG A 83 -4.58 34.05 9.36
C ARG A 83 -5.61 33.00 9.75
N GLU A 84 -5.95 32.09 8.84
CA GLU A 84 -6.87 30.97 9.09
C GLU A 84 -6.19 29.75 9.74
N GLY A 85 -4.86 29.74 9.86
CA GLY A 85 -4.10 28.60 10.38
C GLY A 85 -4.18 27.35 9.49
N VAL A 86 -4.36 27.53 8.18
CA VAL A 86 -4.49 26.45 7.20
C VAL A 86 -3.39 26.52 6.14
N THR A 87 -3.22 25.45 5.37
CA THR A 87 -2.29 25.46 4.23
C THR A 87 -2.90 26.15 3.02
N ARG A 88 -2.05 26.74 2.17
CA ARG A 88 -2.46 27.33 0.87
C ARG A 88 -3.35 26.40 0.06
N SER A 89 -2.97 25.13 -0.06
CA SER A 89 -3.71 24.12 -0.83
C SER A 89 -5.09 23.82 -0.23
N ARG A 90 -5.24 23.91 1.10
CA ARG A 90 -6.54 23.74 1.77
C ARG A 90 -7.44 24.95 1.51
N LEU A 91 -6.89 26.16 1.62
CA LEU A 91 -7.61 27.39 1.34
C LEU A 91 -8.04 27.48 -0.13
N ALA A 92 -7.13 27.17 -1.06
CA ALA A 92 -7.42 27.14 -2.49
C ALA A 92 -8.52 26.13 -2.85
N ARG A 93 -8.50 24.94 -2.24
CA ARG A 93 -9.56 23.94 -2.44
C ARG A 93 -10.91 24.45 -1.93
N LYS A 94 -10.95 24.98 -0.71
CA LYS A 94 -12.17 25.56 -0.12
C LYS A 94 -12.77 26.64 -1.01
N ALA A 95 -11.94 27.57 -1.50
CA ALA A 95 -12.38 28.64 -2.38
C ALA A 95 -12.94 28.12 -3.72
N LEU A 96 -12.30 27.10 -4.29
CA LEU A 96 -12.76 26.46 -5.52
C LEU A 96 -14.08 25.70 -5.30
N ASP A 97 -14.20 24.95 -4.22
CA ASP A 97 -15.41 24.22 -3.86
C ASP A 97 -16.59 25.20 -3.69
N GLU A 98 -16.44 26.27 -2.91
CA GLU A 98 -17.46 27.31 -2.74
C GLU A 98 -17.84 28.01 -4.06
N TYR A 99 -16.87 28.23 -4.94
CA TYR A 99 -17.13 28.83 -6.25
C TYR A 99 -17.97 27.89 -7.12
N LEU A 100 -17.62 26.61 -7.16
CA LEU A 100 -18.34 25.59 -7.93
C LEU A 100 -19.74 25.34 -7.37
N GLU A 101 -19.91 25.27 -6.06
CA GLU A 101 -21.24 25.13 -5.44
C GLU A 101 -22.16 26.31 -5.79
N ARG A 102 -21.61 27.53 -5.91
CA ARG A 102 -22.39 28.73 -6.25
C ARG A 102 -22.77 28.85 -7.74
N HIS A 103 -22.04 28.20 -8.65
CA HIS A 103 -22.18 28.43 -10.10
C HIS A 103 -22.44 27.18 -10.93
N ALA A 104 -22.11 26.00 -10.41
CA ALA A 104 -22.23 24.72 -11.11
C ALA A 104 -23.14 23.72 -10.38
N GLY A 105 -23.65 24.07 -9.19
CA GLY A 105 -24.73 23.36 -8.48
C GLY A 105 -26.09 23.95 -8.83
#